data_AF-A0A7J4B7P5-F1
#
_entry.id   AF-A0A7J4B7P5-F1
#
_cell.length_a   1.000
_cell.length_b   1.000
_cell.length_c   1.000
_cell.angle_alpha   90.00
_cell.angle_beta   90.00
_cell.angle_gamma   90.00
#
_symmetry.space_group_name_H-M   'P 1'
#
loop_
_entity.id
_entity.type
_entity.pdbx_description
1 polymer ?
#
loop_
_entity_poly.entity_id
_entity_poly.type
_entity_poly.pdbx_seq_one_letter_code
_entity_poly.pdbx_strand_id
1 'polypeptide(L)'
;MKVEILTPPNETLLSSMLYEGYIRILGSCGEDADESCIKEVLKNLKEKEVGFRFAGNDIKHTLREIQEKFKTNISNFQDLIGLFTTLKIQDLRIDVRLSDRKDAVFVGSPGFTEEGGYSFQIMKVDRYGGISSIESRTFTGQVTTYADLGGLLMFFTGLASSYVTSVGVDYYFLFFDIETLLTWVLRGGASNMKNWMIIKDGLLEKIKEVIEEYGGINDEAITLSVMCNISLLEALRKSQVSYTGFRLIKVSMEGQTYKVYVDMPLRVYPKIRLTENEEEEKRMLEEIENIVSILIRPASRFIKGRDNVGDGYHAFKALRYLYLYVTTENPSYLGMMYREIHEAYVTSKKAGARYAEGYLTCFMKHMMRF
;
A
#
# COMPACT_ATOMS: atom_id res chain seq x y z
N MET A 1 -19.12 17.95 -11.43
CA MET A 1 -19.87 16.76 -10.95
C MET A 1 -19.67 16.68 -9.45
N LYS A 2 -20.66 16.30 -8.63
CA LYS A 2 -20.43 16.22 -7.17
C LYS A 2 -19.75 14.89 -6.82
N VAL A 3 -18.63 14.96 -6.11
CA VAL A 3 -17.86 13.81 -5.63
C VAL A 3 -17.82 13.89 -4.10
N GLU A 4 -18.35 12.88 -3.42
CA GLU A 4 -18.53 12.90 -1.96
C GLU A 4 -18.63 11.47 -1.42
N ILE A 5 -18.10 11.21 -0.23
CA ILE A 5 -18.43 10.01 0.53
C ILE A 5 -19.23 10.46 1.76
N LEU A 6 -20.46 9.94 1.89
CA LEU A 6 -21.41 10.34 2.93
C LEU A 6 -21.22 9.59 4.25
N THR A 7 -20.47 8.50 4.23
CA THR A 7 -20.17 7.68 5.39
C THR A 7 -18.78 8.04 5.92
N PRO A 8 -18.58 8.24 7.25
CA PRO A 8 -17.26 8.55 7.78
C PRO A 8 -16.24 7.45 7.51
N PRO A 9 -14.94 7.80 7.38
CA PRO A 9 -13.91 6.81 7.16
C PRO A 9 -13.75 5.92 8.39
N ASN A 10 -13.43 4.66 8.17
CA ASN A 10 -13.10 3.68 9.19
C ASN A 10 -11.99 2.73 8.70
N GLU A 11 -11.58 1.79 9.56
CA GLU A 11 -10.43 0.91 9.31
C GLU A 11 -10.72 -0.28 8.36
N THR A 12 -11.96 -0.49 7.92
CA THR A 12 -12.27 -1.57 6.97
C THR A 12 -11.55 -1.40 5.64
N LEU A 13 -11.23 -2.51 4.97
CA LEU A 13 -10.64 -2.48 3.64
C LEU A 13 -11.58 -1.79 2.64
N LEU A 14 -12.89 -2.04 2.73
CA LEU A 14 -13.89 -1.36 1.90
C LEU A 14 -13.81 0.16 2.05
N SER A 15 -13.85 0.67 3.29
CA SER A 15 -13.70 2.11 3.56
C SER A 15 -12.38 2.65 3.04
N SER A 16 -11.28 1.94 3.28
CA SER A 16 -9.94 2.35 2.86
C SER A 16 -9.85 2.48 1.33
N MET A 17 -10.42 1.54 0.58
CA MET A 17 -10.51 1.58 -0.88
C MET A 17 -11.37 2.76 -1.37
N LEU A 18 -12.55 2.98 -0.78
CA LEU A 18 -13.41 4.09 -1.19
C LEU A 18 -12.73 5.44 -0.98
N TYR A 19 -12.16 5.66 0.20
CA TYR A 19 -11.47 6.91 0.52
C TYR A 19 -10.21 7.11 -0.31
N GLU A 20 -9.45 6.06 -0.58
CA GLU A 20 -8.31 6.12 -1.51
C GLU A 20 -8.74 6.57 -2.91
N GLY A 21 -9.84 6.03 -3.43
CA GLY A 21 -10.40 6.46 -4.72
C GLY A 21 -10.85 7.92 -4.71
N TYR A 22 -11.49 8.34 -3.62
CA TYR A 22 -11.98 9.71 -3.43
C TYR A 22 -10.83 10.71 -3.40
N ILE A 23 -9.78 10.43 -2.62
CA ILE A 23 -8.58 11.28 -2.51
C ILE A 23 -7.85 11.34 -3.85
N ARG A 24 -7.74 10.21 -4.58
CA ARG A 24 -7.12 10.19 -5.90
C ARG A 24 -7.88 11.08 -6.89
N ILE A 25 -9.21 10.96 -6.94
CA ILE A 25 -10.05 11.77 -7.84
C ILE A 25 -9.92 13.26 -7.50
N LEU A 26 -10.19 13.65 -6.25
CA LEU A 26 -10.16 15.06 -5.88
C LEU A 26 -8.75 15.65 -5.90
N GLY A 27 -7.73 14.89 -5.51
CA GLY A 27 -6.33 15.32 -5.59
C GLY A 27 -5.89 15.60 -7.03
N SER A 28 -6.41 14.85 -8.00
CA SER A 28 -6.12 15.10 -9.42
C SER A 28 -7.00 16.19 -10.04
N CYS A 29 -8.28 16.23 -9.68
CA CYS A 29 -9.29 17.04 -10.39
C CYS A 29 -9.68 18.34 -9.69
N GLY A 30 -9.31 18.55 -8.44
CA GLY A 30 -9.87 19.64 -7.64
C GLY A 30 -11.26 19.31 -7.09
N GLU A 31 -11.85 20.27 -6.38
CA GLU A 31 -13.18 20.14 -5.76
C GLU A 31 -14.31 20.10 -6.81
N ASP A 32 -14.12 20.78 -7.94
CA ASP A 32 -15.06 20.82 -9.06
C ASP A 32 -14.78 19.74 -10.11
N ALA A 33 -14.49 18.52 -9.66
CA ALA A 33 -14.16 17.41 -10.55
C ALA A 33 -15.26 17.20 -11.61
N ASP A 34 -14.85 17.16 -12.88
CA ASP A 34 -15.73 16.89 -14.01
C ASP A 34 -15.48 15.51 -14.61
N GLU A 35 -16.37 15.10 -15.52
CA GLU A 35 -16.29 13.80 -16.18
C GLU A 35 -14.99 13.66 -16.99
N SER A 36 -14.51 14.74 -17.60
CA SER A 36 -13.31 14.72 -18.43
C SER A 36 -12.07 14.43 -17.58
N CYS A 37 -11.92 15.11 -16.44
CA CYS A 37 -10.80 14.91 -15.55
C CYS A 37 -10.81 13.50 -14.95
N ILE A 38 -11.96 12.98 -14.52
CA ILE A 38 -12.03 11.63 -13.96
C ILE A 38 -11.66 10.58 -15.00
N LYS A 39 -12.10 10.76 -16.25
CA LYS A 39 -11.67 9.89 -17.35
C LYS A 39 -10.15 9.93 -17.54
N GLU A 40 -9.52 11.08 -17.36
CA GLU A 40 -8.07 11.20 -17.42
C GLU A 40 -7.38 10.48 -16.25
N VAL A 41 -7.90 10.61 -15.03
CA VAL A 41 -7.44 9.83 -13.86
C VAL A 41 -7.52 8.33 -14.14
N LEU A 42 -8.64 7.87 -14.69
CA LEU A 42 -8.83 6.46 -15.04
C LEU A 42 -7.90 5.98 -16.15
N LYS A 43 -7.60 6.82 -17.16
CA LYS A 43 -6.60 6.49 -18.19
C LYS A 43 -5.21 6.33 -17.59
N ASN A 44 -4.78 7.25 -16.74
CA ASN A 44 -3.49 7.17 -16.06
C ASN A 44 -3.40 5.91 -15.19
N LEU A 45 -4.49 5.56 -14.49
CA LEU A 45 -4.55 4.32 -13.70
C LEU A 45 -4.60 3.05 -14.57
N LYS A 46 -5.15 3.12 -15.78
CA LYS A 46 -5.14 2.00 -16.73
C LYS A 46 -3.74 1.70 -17.24
N GLU A 47 -2.89 2.72 -17.38
CA GLU A 47 -1.49 2.58 -17.77
C GLU A 47 -0.62 2.01 -16.64
N LYS A 48 -1.07 2.10 -15.38
CA LYS A 48 -0.42 1.46 -14.23
C LYS A 48 -0.59 -0.06 -14.32
N GLU A 49 0.51 -0.79 -14.18
CA GLU A 49 0.51 -2.25 -14.14
C GLU A 49 -0.08 -2.77 -12.81
N VAL A 50 -1.39 -2.95 -12.78
CA VAL A 50 -2.11 -3.57 -11.66
C VAL A 50 -2.29 -5.05 -11.92
N GLY A 51 -1.49 -5.90 -11.26
CA GLY A 51 -1.53 -7.36 -11.37
C GLY A 51 -2.69 -8.04 -10.64
N PHE A 52 -3.72 -7.29 -10.25
CA PHE A 52 -4.87 -7.82 -9.53
C PHE A 52 -5.71 -8.75 -10.41
N ARG A 53 -6.06 -9.94 -9.89
CA ARG A 53 -6.90 -10.91 -10.61
C ARG A 53 -8.21 -11.08 -9.88
N PHE A 54 -9.31 -11.10 -10.62
CA PHE A 54 -10.65 -11.35 -10.11
C PHE A 54 -10.83 -12.81 -9.70
N ALA A 55 -11.62 -13.05 -8.65
CA ALA A 55 -11.97 -14.40 -8.25
C ALA A 55 -12.88 -15.04 -9.31
N GLY A 56 -12.87 -16.37 -9.43
CA GLY A 56 -13.68 -17.07 -10.44
C GLY A 56 -15.18 -16.78 -10.35
N ASN A 57 -15.73 -16.52 -9.16
CA ASN A 57 -17.13 -16.12 -8.97
C ASN A 57 -17.38 -14.70 -9.48
N ASP A 58 -16.42 -13.78 -9.33
CA ASP A 58 -16.51 -12.43 -9.91
C ASP A 58 -16.58 -12.53 -11.44
N ILE A 59 -15.76 -13.40 -12.04
CA ILE A 59 -15.74 -13.63 -13.49
C ILE A 59 -17.06 -14.23 -13.96
N LYS A 60 -17.52 -15.32 -13.31
CA LYS A 60 -18.69 -16.11 -13.76
C LYS A 60 -20.01 -15.34 -13.68
N HIS A 61 -20.17 -14.50 -12.66
CA HIS A 61 -21.43 -13.84 -12.37
C HIS A 61 -21.35 -12.34 -12.65
N THR A 62 -20.47 -11.64 -11.94
CA THR A 62 -20.47 -10.18 -11.90
C THR A 62 -19.91 -9.57 -13.19
N LEU A 63 -18.72 -9.98 -13.63
CA LEU A 63 -18.12 -9.49 -14.86
C LEU A 63 -18.92 -9.91 -16.08
N ARG A 64 -19.41 -11.15 -16.11
CA ARG A 64 -20.29 -11.62 -17.19
C ARG A 64 -21.53 -10.74 -17.34
N GLU A 65 -22.22 -10.41 -16.25
CA GLU A 65 -23.38 -9.52 -16.27
C GLU A 65 -23.02 -8.12 -16.79
N ILE A 66 -21.90 -7.55 -16.33
CA ILE A 66 -21.39 -6.26 -16.81
C ILE A 66 -21.08 -6.33 -18.31
N GLN A 67 -20.40 -7.38 -18.77
CA GLN A 67 -20.06 -7.60 -20.18
C GLN A 67 -21.30 -7.69 -21.06
N GLU A 68 -22.31 -8.45 -20.64
CA GLU A 68 -23.58 -8.61 -21.36
C GLU A 68 -24.34 -7.27 -21.43
N LYS A 69 -24.43 -6.54 -20.30
CA LYS A 69 -25.15 -5.27 -20.21
C LYS A 69 -24.51 -4.14 -21.02
N PHE A 70 -23.18 -4.03 -20.98
CA PHE A 70 -22.45 -2.95 -21.66
C PHE A 70 -21.85 -3.35 -23.00
N LYS A 71 -22.07 -4.61 -23.44
CA LYS A 71 -21.56 -5.16 -24.71
C LYS A 71 -20.05 -4.97 -24.87
N THR A 72 -19.32 -5.29 -23.81
CA THR A 72 -17.86 -5.14 -23.74
C THR A 72 -17.19 -6.46 -23.37
N ASN A 73 -15.89 -6.58 -23.64
CA ASN A 73 -15.09 -7.70 -23.17
C ASN A 73 -14.22 -7.26 -21.99
N ILE A 74 -14.38 -7.91 -20.83
CA ILE A 74 -13.63 -7.61 -19.61
C ILE A 74 -12.94 -8.91 -19.20
N SER A 75 -11.64 -8.98 -19.47
CA SER A 75 -10.82 -10.16 -19.17
C SER A 75 -9.93 -9.96 -17.96
N ASN A 76 -9.60 -8.70 -17.65
CA ASN A 76 -8.66 -8.32 -16.60
C ASN A 76 -9.09 -7.01 -15.92
N PHE A 77 -8.31 -6.59 -14.93
CA PHE A 77 -8.57 -5.37 -14.16
C PHE A 77 -8.53 -4.11 -15.03
N GLN A 78 -7.56 -4.00 -15.94
CA GLN A 78 -7.39 -2.85 -16.83
C GLN A 78 -8.56 -2.68 -17.79
N ASP A 79 -9.18 -3.78 -18.24
CA ASP A 79 -10.39 -3.75 -19.07
C ASP A 79 -11.57 -3.16 -18.29
N LEU A 80 -11.70 -3.51 -17.00
CA LEU A 80 -12.75 -2.96 -16.13
C LEU A 80 -12.55 -1.46 -15.88
N ILE A 81 -11.32 -1.03 -15.61
CA ILE A 81 -10.98 0.41 -15.54
C ILE A 81 -11.27 1.10 -16.87
N GLY A 82 -10.92 0.44 -17.99
CA GLY A 82 -11.22 0.89 -19.34
C GLY A 82 -12.71 1.10 -19.60
N LEU A 83 -13.59 0.21 -19.10
CA LEU A 83 -15.03 0.40 -19.19
C LEU A 83 -15.46 1.72 -18.55
N PHE A 84 -14.99 2.04 -17.35
CA PHE A 84 -15.35 3.29 -16.65
C PHE A 84 -14.97 4.55 -17.44
N THR A 85 -13.95 4.50 -18.30
CA THR A 85 -13.60 5.63 -19.17
C THR A 85 -14.65 5.93 -20.25
N THR A 86 -15.53 4.97 -20.55
CA THR A 86 -16.57 5.10 -21.57
C THR A 86 -17.96 5.41 -20.99
N LEU A 87 -18.18 5.03 -19.73
CA LEU A 87 -19.44 5.24 -19.05
C LEU A 87 -19.66 6.73 -18.71
N LYS A 88 -20.92 7.14 -18.75
CA LYS A 88 -21.35 8.44 -18.21
C LYS A 88 -21.85 8.23 -16.79
N ILE A 89 -21.12 8.76 -15.83
CA ILE A 89 -21.51 8.76 -14.41
C ILE A 89 -21.74 10.22 -14.04
N GLN A 90 -22.96 10.55 -13.62
CA GLN A 90 -23.40 11.94 -13.41
C GLN A 90 -23.30 12.39 -11.94
N ASP A 91 -23.19 11.43 -11.01
CA ASP A 91 -23.13 11.68 -9.58
C ASP A 91 -22.18 10.67 -8.93
N LEU A 92 -21.24 11.14 -8.12
CA LEU A 92 -20.30 10.34 -7.34
C LEU A 92 -20.43 10.67 -5.85
N ARG A 93 -21.65 10.88 -5.38
CA ARG A 93 -21.99 10.78 -3.96
C ARG A 93 -22.13 9.32 -3.59
N ILE A 94 -21.20 8.81 -2.80
CA ILE A 94 -21.15 7.42 -2.37
C ILE A 94 -21.59 7.33 -0.92
N ASP A 95 -22.58 6.48 -0.68
CA ASP A 95 -23.09 6.12 0.63
C ASP A 95 -22.87 4.62 0.87
N VAL A 96 -22.49 4.26 2.09
CA VAL A 96 -22.31 2.89 2.54
C VAL A 96 -23.35 2.59 3.61
N ARG A 97 -24.32 1.74 3.28
CA ARG A 97 -25.45 1.40 4.16
C ARG A 97 -25.57 -0.10 4.37
N LEU A 98 -25.82 -0.50 5.61
CA LEU A 98 -26.28 -1.85 5.91
C LEU A 98 -27.79 -1.94 5.63
N SER A 99 -28.23 -3.04 5.04
CA SER A 99 -29.66 -3.31 4.85
C SER A 99 -30.29 -3.83 6.14
N ASP A 100 -31.43 -3.25 6.52
CA ASP A 100 -32.19 -3.68 7.71
C ASP A 100 -32.86 -5.07 7.55
N ARG A 101 -32.94 -5.61 6.32
CA ARG A 101 -33.76 -6.80 5.99
C ARG A 101 -32.99 -7.96 5.40
N LYS A 102 -31.81 -7.71 4.84
CA LYS A 102 -30.95 -8.70 4.19
C LYS A 102 -29.56 -8.46 4.75
N ASP A 103 -28.79 -9.49 5.04
CA ASP A 103 -27.38 -9.36 5.43
C ASP A 103 -26.56 -8.83 4.24
N ALA A 104 -26.70 -7.54 3.94
CA ALA A 104 -26.19 -6.91 2.73
C ALA A 104 -25.71 -5.49 3.01
N VAL A 105 -24.60 -5.12 2.39
CA VAL A 105 -24.05 -3.76 2.42
C VAL A 105 -24.22 -3.17 1.03
N PHE A 106 -24.80 -1.99 0.94
CA PHE A 106 -24.96 -1.24 -0.29
C PHE A 106 -23.93 -0.13 -0.36
N VAL A 107 -23.22 -0.03 -1.49
CA VAL A 107 -22.16 0.96 -1.75
C VAL A 107 -22.46 1.70 -3.05
N GLY A 108 -22.86 2.96 -2.98
CA GLY A 108 -23.20 3.69 -4.20
C GLY A 108 -24.04 4.94 -3.92
N SER A 109 -24.79 5.36 -4.94
CA SER A 109 -25.64 6.55 -4.86
C SER A 109 -26.62 6.49 -3.67
N PRO A 110 -26.97 7.62 -3.04
CA PRO A 110 -27.97 7.63 -1.97
C PRO A 110 -29.30 7.05 -2.47
N GLY A 111 -29.85 6.08 -1.74
CA GLY A 111 -31.07 5.38 -2.15
C GLY A 111 -30.87 4.16 -3.05
N PHE A 112 -29.63 3.84 -3.45
CA PHE A 112 -29.31 2.59 -4.14
C PHE A 112 -29.77 1.35 -3.34
N THR A 113 -30.19 0.31 -4.07
CA THR A 113 -30.69 -0.97 -3.54
C THR A 113 -30.07 -2.13 -4.33
N GLU A 114 -30.34 -3.39 -3.96
CA GLU A 114 -29.75 -4.57 -4.62
C GLU A 114 -30.03 -4.67 -6.13
N GLU A 115 -31.17 -4.15 -6.61
CA GLU A 115 -31.55 -4.27 -8.02
C GLU A 115 -30.56 -3.53 -8.94
N GLY A 116 -29.87 -4.30 -9.80
CA GLY A 116 -28.83 -3.77 -10.69
C GLY A 116 -27.48 -3.50 -10.01
N GLY A 117 -27.30 -4.00 -8.79
CA GLY A 117 -26.05 -3.96 -8.05
C GLY A 117 -25.08 -5.08 -8.41
N TYR A 118 -23.79 -4.75 -8.43
CA TYR A 118 -22.72 -5.71 -8.71
C TYR A 118 -21.98 -6.06 -7.43
N SER A 119 -21.53 -7.30 -7.33
CA SER A 119 -20.91 -7.81 -6.12
C SER A 119 -19.55 -8.44 -6.43
N PHE A 120 -18.48 -7.85 -5.91
CA PHE A 120 -17.13 -8.39 -6.04
C PHE A 120 -16.64 -9.03 -4.74
N GLN A 121 -15.89 -10.12 -4.82
CA GLN A 121 -15.37 -10.83 -3.65
C GLN A 121 -14.41 -9.98 -2.83
N ILE A 122 -13.62 -9.11 -3.46
CA ILE A 122 -12.69 -8.21 -2.76
C ILE A 122 -13.42 -7.19 -1.86
N MET A 123 -14.65 -6.80 -2.21
CA MET A 123 -15.49 -5.91 -1.40
C MET A 123 -16.12 -6.59 -0.18
N LYS A 124 -15.93 -7.92 -0.06
CA LYS A 124 -16.45 -8.77 1.02
C LYS A 124 -15.34 -9.23 1.97
N VAL A 125 -14.13 -8.72 1.81
CA VAL A 125 -12.95 -9.16 2.56
C VAL A 125 -13.09 -8.87 4.05
N ASP A 126 -13.78 -7.79 4.42
CA ASP A 126 -14.02 -7.39 5.81
C ASP A 126 -15.03 -8.29 6.57
N ARG A 127 -15.52 -9.38 5.94
CA ARG A 127 -16.38 -10.41 6.57
C ARG A 127 -15.83 -10.95 7.89
N TYR A 128 -14.52 -10.83 8.12
CA TYR A 128 -13.85 -11.29 9.35
C TYR A 128 -13.30 -10.14 10.21
N GLY A 129 -13.46 -8.87 9.81
CA GLY A 129 -12.73 -7.73 10.39
C GLY A 129 -13.55 -6.49 10.79
N GLY A 130 -14.82 -6.31 10.38
CA GLY A 130 -15.58 -5.11 10.79
C GLY A 130 -17.02 -4.93 10.29
N ILE A 131 -17.72 -3.97 10.94
CA ILE A 131 -19.15 -3.54 10.92
C ILE A 131 -20.19 -4.67 11.06
N SER A 132 -20.10 -5.71 10.24
CA SER A 132 -21.05 -6.82 10.25
C SER A 132 -21.11 -7.54 11.61
N SER A 133 -19.98 -7.80 12.24
CA SER A 133 -19.93 -8.69 13.41
C SER A 133 -20.65 -8.14 14.64
N ILE A 134 -20.41 -6.87 15.03
CA ILE A 134 -20.85 -6.35 16.34
C ILE A 134 -22.27 -5.77 16.30
N GLU A 135 -22.61 -4.98 15.27
CA GLU A 135 -23.88 -4.23 15.25
C GLU A 135 -25.06 -5.08 14.76
N SER A 136 -24.81 -6.05 13.86
CA SER A 136 -25.88 -6.82 13.21
C SER A 136 -26.05 -8.25 13.73
N ARG A 137 -25.30 -8.66 14.76
CA ARG A 137 -25.25 -10.06 15.27
C ARG A 137 -24.93 -11.10 14.19
N THR A 138 -24.36 -10.69 13.05
CA THR A 138 -24.06 -11.58 11.92
C THR A 138 -22.69 -12.26 12.05
N PHE A 139 -22.24 -12.55 13.29
CA PHE A 139 -21.03 -13.35 13.55
C PHE A 139 -20.99 -14.68 12.78
N THR A 140 -22.16 -15.16 12.32
CA THR A 140 -22.34 -16.40 11.55
C THR A 140 -22.90 -16.17 10.14
N GLY A 141 -23.27 -14.94 9.76
CA GLY A 141 -23.98 -14.61 8.52
C GLY A 141 -23.07 -14.10 7.41
N GLN A 142 -23.30 -14.53 6.17
CA GLN A 142 -22.54 -14.00 5.03
C GLN A 142 -23.13 -12.64 4.60
N VAL A 143 -22.52 -11.55 5.05
CA VAL A 143 -22.87 -10.23 4.51
C VAL A 143 -22.38 -10.11 3.07
N THR A 144 -23.28 -9.71 2.17
CA THR A 144 -22.99 -9.53 0.73
C THR A 144 -22.96 -8.05 0.39
N THR A 145 -21.81 -7.58 -0.09
CA THR A 145 -21.66 -6.20 -0.56
C THR A 145 -22.14 -6.09 -2.00
N TYR A 146 -23.05 -5.15 -2.28
CA TYR A 146 -23.49 -4.77 -3.61
C TYR A 146 -23.13 -3.31 -3.86
N ALA A 147 -22.71 -3.00 -5.09
CA ALA A 147 -22.36 -1.65 -5.49
C ALA A 147 -22.98 -1.26 -6.83
N ASP A 148 -23.38 -0.01 -6.95
CA ASP A 148 -23.72 0.58 -8.25
C ASP A 148 -22.45 0.95 -9.03
N LEU A 149 -22.60 1.47 -10.25
CA LEU A 149 -21.45 1.84 -11.09
C LEU A 149 -20.59 2.95 -10.47
N GLY A 150 -21.20 3.89 -9.73
CA GLY A 150 -20.46 4.97 -9.07
C GLY A 150 -19.62 4.44 -7.90
N GLY A 151 -20.21 3.57 -7.08
CA GLY A 151 -19.53 2.86 -6.00
C GLY A 151 -18.40 1.98 -6.52
N LEU A 152 -18.62 1.24 -7.61
CA LEU A 152 -17.58 0.43 -8.25
C LEU A 152 -16.45 1.30 -8.81
N LEU A 153 -16.76 2.40 -9.50
CA LEU A 153 -15.75 3.32 -10.03
C LEU A 153 -14.86 3.84 -8.89
N MET A 154 -15.49 4.32 -7.80
CA MET A 154 -14.77 4.84 -6.65
C MET A 154 -13.88 3.75 -6.02
N PHE A 155 -14.44 2.57 -5.78
CA PHE A 155 -13.75 1.44 -5.17
C PHE A 155 -12.55 0.99 -6.02
N PHE A 156 -12.72 0.79 -7.33
CA PHE A 156 -11.64 0.29 -8.19
C PHE A 156 -10.60 1.36 -8.52
N THR A 157 -10.98 2.64 -8.51
CA THR A 157 -10.00 3.75 -8.52
C THR A 157 -9.11 3.67 -7.28
N GLY A 158 -9.71 3.43 -6.11
CA GLY A 158 -8.97 3.23 -4.88
C GLY A 158 -8.08 1.98 -4.88
N LEU A 159 -8.58 0.87 -5.41
CA LEU A 159 -7.80 -0.35 -5.57
C LEU A 159 -6.56 -0.12 -6.44
N ALA A 160 -6.73 0.49 -7.62
CA ALA A 160 -5.60 0.80 -8.51
C ALA A 160 -4.60 1.78 -7.86
N SER A 161 -5.12 2.79 -7.16
CA SER A 161 -4.31 3.83 -6.51
C SER A 161 -3.51 3.29 -5.32
N SER A 162 -4.08 2.39 -4.52
CA SER A 162 -3.40 1.77 -3.36
C SER A 162 -2.53 0.57 -3.73
N TYR A 163 -2.72 -0.05 -4.90
CA TYR A 163 -2.00 -1.25 -5.30
C TYR A 163 -0.47 -1.03 -5.34
N VAL A 164 0.24 -1.79 -4.51
CA VAL A 164 1.70 -1.80 -4.41
C VAL A 164 2.27 -2.81 -5.41
N THR A 165 2.01 -4.10 -5.19
CA THR A 165 2.48 -5.20 -6.03
C THR A 165 1.69 -6.48 -5.73
N SER A 166 2.03 -7.57 -6.43
CA SER A 166 1.53 -8.92 -6.16
C SER A 166 2.66 -9.93 -6.17
N VAL A 167 2.61 -10.89 -5.25
CA VAL A 167 3.56 -12.02 -5.21
C VAL A 167 2.77 -13.31 -5.13
N GLY A 168 2.76 -14.09 -6.22
CA GLY A 168 1.95 -15.30 -6.30
C GLY A 168 0.46 -14.99 -6.29
N VAL A 169 -0.22 -15.35 -5.21
CA VAL A 169 -1.67 -15.10 -4.98
C VAL A 169 -1.91 -13.98 -3.97
N ASP A 170 -0.85 -13.34 -3.50
CA ASP A 170 -0.88 -12.26 -2.52
C ASP A 170 -0.87 -10.90 -3.22
N TYR A 171 -1.75 -10.00 -2.79
CA TYR A 171 -1.85 -8.62 -3.24
C TYR A 171 -1.53 -7.69 -2.08
N TYR A 172 -0.76 -6.64 -2.36
CA TYR A 172 -0.31 -5.68 -1.37
C TYR A 172 -0.87 -4.31 -1.67
N PHE A 173 -1.44 -3.65 -0.66
CA PHE A 173 -2.08 -2.34 -0.78
C PHE A 173 -1.57 -1.40 0.30
N LEU A 174 -1.31 -0.15 -0.09
CA LEU A 174 -0.86 0.90 0.82
C LEU A 174 -1.93 2.00 0.95
N PHE A 175 -2.45 2.14 2.17
CA PHE A 175 -3.43 3.16 2.55
C PHE A 175 -2.84 4.12 3.58
N PHE A 176 -3.46 5.28 3.74
CA PHE A 176 -3.27 6.08 4.94
C PHE A 176 -3.92 5.38 6.14
N ASP A 177 -3.33 5.51 7.33
CA ASP A 177 -4.06 5.17 8.54
C ASP A 177 -5.20 6.17 8.81
N ILE A 178 -6.16 5.78 9.64
CA ILE A 178 -7.37 6.57 9.85
C ILE A 178 -7.09 7.95 10.45
N GLU A 179 -6.09 8.01 11.33
CA GLU A 179 -5.67 9.23 12.02
C GLU A 179 -5.04 10.24 11.05
N THR A 180 -4.14 9.77 10.19
CA THR A 180 -3.50 10.57 9.13
C THR A 180 -4.51 11.01 8.10
N LEU A 181 -5.40 10.10 7.68
CA LEU A 181 -6.47 10.40 6.74
C LEU A 181 -7.34 11.56 7.24
N LEU A 182 -7.82 11.48 8.48
CA LEU A 182 -8.71 12.48 9.08
C LEU A 182 -8.01 13.78 9.48
N THR A 183 -6.75 13.71 9.93
CA THR A 183 -6.03 14.87 10.47
C THR A 183 -5.33 15.64 9.38
N TRP A 184 -4.66 14.93 8.48
CA TRP A 184 -3.72 15.52 7.54
C TRP A 184 -4.23 15.51 6.12
N VAL A 185 -4.86 14.43 5.65
CA VAL A 185 -5.19 14.29 4.22
C VAL A 185 -6.51 15.01 3.87
N LEU A 186 -7.59 14.73 4.59
CA LEU A 186 -8.93 15.24 4.23
C LEU A 186 -9.15 16.72 4.60
N ARG A 187 -8.44 17.26 5.61
CA ARG A 187 -8.68 18.63 6.10
C ARG A 187 -8.23 19.75 5.16
N GLY A 188 -7.22 19.51 4.33
CA GLY A 188 -6.59 20.55 3.51
C GLY A 188 -7.19 20.75 2.11
N GLY A 189 -8.32 20.11 1.80
CA GLY A 189 -8.95 20.16 0.49
C GLY A 189 -8.12 19.46 -0.62
N ALA A 190 -8.52 19.67 -1.87
CA ALA A 190 -7.98 18.93 -3.01
C ALA A 190 -6.46 19.11 -3.24
N SER A 191 -5.93 20.33 -3.08
CA SER A 191 -4.48 20.59 -3.24
C SER A 191 -3.65 19.80 -2.23
N ASN A 192 -4.13 19.72 -0.99
CA ASN A 192 -3.48 18.94 0.05
C ASN A 192 -3.57 17.43 -0.22
N MET A 193 -4.74 16.94 -0.67
CA MET A 193 -4.90 15.55 -1.11
C MET A 193 -3.89 15.19 -2.20
N LYS A 194 -3.69 16.07 -3.20
CA LYS A 194 -2.68 15.88 -4.25
C LYS A 194 -1.28 15.68 -3.69
N ASN A 195 -0.86 16.55 -2.76
CA ASN A 195 0.48 16.49 -2.16
C ASN A 195 0.67 15.18 -1.38
N TRP A 196 -0.32 14.78 -0.61
CA TRP A 196 -0.29 13.51 0.12
C TRP A 196 -0.25 12.29 -0.80
N MET A 197 -0.95 12.33 -1.93
CA MET A 197 -0.87 11.27 -2.93
C MET A 197 0.51 11.17 -3.56
N ILE A 198 1.18 12.29 -3.86
CA ILE A 198 2.57 12.29 -4.36
C ILE A 198 3.50 11.64 -3.34
N ILE A 199 3.36 11.99 -2.06
CA ILE A 199 4.16 11.40 -0.97
C ILE A 199 3.93 9.89 -0.89
N LYS A 200 2.65 9.45 -0.90
CA LYS A 200 2.30 8.03 -0.82
C LYS A 200 2.77 7.24 -2.04
N ASP A 201 2.66 7.82 -3.24
CA ASP A 201 3.10 7.18 -4.49
C ASP A 201 4.63 6.97 -4.51
N GLY A 202 5.40 7.94 -4.00
CA GLY A 202 6.85 7.77 -3.83
C GLY A 202 7.22 6.66 -2.83
N LEU A 203 6.40 6.49 -1.79
CA LEU A 203 6.59 5.41 -0.81
C LEU A 203 6.21 4.03 -1.37
N LEU A 204 5.15 3.98 -2.19
CA LEU A 204 4.64 2.76 -2.81
C LEU A 204 5.71 2.04 -3.63
N GLU A 205 6.47 2.75 -4.47
CA GLU A 205 7.53 2.16 -5.28
C GLU A 205 8.65 1.56 -4.41
N LYS A 206 9.05 2.25 -3.33
CA LYS A 206 10.07 1.73 -2.39
C LYS A 206 9.60 0.46 -1.67
N ILE A 207 8.36 0.43 -1.21
CA ILE A 207 7.78 -0.77 -0.57
C ILE A 207 7.66 -1.91 -1.59
N LYS A 208 7.25 -1.62 -2.83
CA LYS A 208 7.16 -2.59 -3.91
C LYS A 208 8.49 -3.30 -4.15
N GLU A 209 9.59 -2.54 -4.27
CA GLU A 209 10.93 -3.09 -4.45
C GLU A 209 11.29 -4.09 -3.33
N VAL A 210 11.03 -3.72 -2.07
CA VAL A 210 11.31 -4.59 -0.92
C VAL A 210 10.47 -5.87 -0.95
N ILE A 211 9.16 -5.75 -1.21
CA ILE A 211 8.25 -6.91 -1.24
C ILE A 211 8.63 -7.88 -2.37
N GLU A 212 8.96 -7.38 -3.55
CA GLU A 212 9.36 -8.21 -4.70
C GLU A 212 10.69 -8.92 -4.44
N GLU A 213 11.68 -8.21 -3.90
CA GLU A 213 12.98 -8.77 -3.54
C GLU A 213 12.86 -9.86 -2.47
N TYR A 214 12.04 -9.67 -1.43
CA TYR A 214 11.76 -10.68 -0.39
C TYR A 214 10.76 -11.75 -0.81
N GLY A 215 9.99 -11.53 -1.89
CA GLY A 215 8.89 -12.39 -2.28
C GLY A 215 7.75 -12.43 -1.24
N GLY A 216 7.54 -11.33 -0.52
CA GLY A 216 6.56 -11.23 0.55
C GLY A 216 6.87 -10.11 1.53
N ILE A 217 6.11 -10.03 2.62
CA ILE A 217 6.36 -9.06 3.69
C ILE A 217 7.58 -9.48 4.51
N ASN A 218 8.52 -8.55 4.68
CA ASN A 218 9.51 -8.58 5.75
C ASN A 218 9.40 -7.27 6.54
N ASP A 219 8.89 -7.37 7.76
CA ASP A 219 8.53 -6.21 8.59
C ASP A 219 9.73 -5.28 8.79
N GLU A 220 10.91 -5.82 9.13
CA GLU A 220 12.09 -5.00 9.41
C GLU A 220 12.58 -4.23 8.18
N ALA A 221 12.68 -4.89 7.02
CA ALA A 221 13.13 -4.25 5.78
C ALA A 221 12.12 -3.21 5.29
N ILE A 222 10.82 -3.50 5.37
CA ILE A 222 9.77 -2.56 4.99
C ILE A 222 9.81 -1.35 5.92
N THR A 223 9.81 -1.56 7.24
CA THR A 223 9.86 -0.45 8.20
C THR A 223 11.11 0.41 8.00
N LEU A 224 12.29 -0.19 7.80
CA LEU A 224 13.51 0.57 7.49
C LEU A 224 13.40 1.37 6.20
N SER A 225 12.90 0.75 5.12
CA SER A 225 12.73 1.42 3.81
C SER A 225 11.78 2.62 3.88
N VAL A 226 10.83 2.59 4.81
CA VAL A 226 9.84 3.64 5.03
C VAL A 226 10.38 4.72 5.97
N MET A 227 10.89 4.32 7.14
CA MET A 227 11.40 5.26 8.16
C MET A 227 12.61 6.03 7.67
N CYS A 228 13.50 5.40 6.89
CA CYS A 228 14.72 6.04 6.40
C CYS A 228 14.56 6.66 5.01
N ASN A 229 13.34 6.76 4.49
CA ASN A 229 13.08 7.40 3.20
C ASN A 229 13.26 8.92 3.31
N ILE A 230 14.37 9.43 2.81
CA ILE A 230 14.72 10.86 2.91
C ILE A 230 13.69 11.73 2.20
N SER A 231 13.22 11.31 1.03
CA SER A 231 12.23 12.07 0.25
C SER A 231 10.93 12.26 1.03
N LEU A 232 10.48 11.20 1.73
CA LEU A 232 9.33 11.23 2.64
C LEU A 232 9.61 12.15 3.84
N LEU A 233 10.72 11.97 4.54
CA LEU A 233 11.07 12.77 5.72
C LEU A 233 11.15 14.27 5.39
N GLU A 234 11.79 14.63 4.27
CA GLU A 234 11.86 16.01 3.81
C GLU A 234 10.48 16.58 3.45
N ALA A 235 9.63 15.80 2.78
CA ALA A 235 8.27 16.22 2.46
C ALA A 235 7.46 16.49 3.74
N LEU A 236 7.54 15.59 4.73
CA LEU A 236 6.85 15.75 6.01
C LEU A 236 7.35 16.95 6.82
N ARG A 237 8.67 17.19 6.84
CA ARG A 237 9.28 18.37 7.49
C ARG A 237 8.82 19.67 6.84
N LYS A 238 8.82 19.73 5.50
CA LYS A 238 8.33 20.90 4.74
C LYS A 238 6.86 21.19 5.03
N SER A 239 6.05 20.14 5.20
CA SER A 239 4.63 20.24 5.55
C SER A 239 4.37 20.42 7.06
N GLN A 240 5.41 20.53 7.89
CA GLN A 240 5.31 20.66 9.36
C GLN A 240 4.45 19.57 10.03
N VAL A 241 4.44 18.37 9.45
CA VAL A 241 3.70 17.22 9.96
C VAL A 241 4.50 16.61 11.11
N SER A 242 3.87 16.33 12.25
CA SER A 242 4.55 15.75 13.42
C SER A 242 4.75 14.24 13.31
N TYR A 243 3.84 13.55 12.61
CA TYR A 243 3.92 12.15 12.22
C TYR A 243 2.92 11.88 11.10
N THR A 244 3.18 10.85 10.32
CA THR A 244 2.23 10.27 9.38
C THR A 244 2.18 8.77 9.58
N GLY A 245 1.03 8.18 9.31
CA GLY A 245 0.82 6.76 9.38
C GLY A 245 0.21 6.22 8.10
N PHE A 246 0.68 5.03 7.74
CA PHE A 246 0.18 4.25 6.63
C PHE A 246 -0.19 2.84 7.12
N ARG A 247 -0.97 2.14 6.33
CA ARG A 247 -1.33 0.74 6.54
C ARG A 247 -0.95 -0.04 5.29
N LEU A 248 -0.05 -1.00 5.45
CA LEU A 248 0.28 -1.95 4.39
C LEU A 248 -0.53 -3.23 4.62
N ILE A 249 -1.47 -3.48 3.72
CA ILE A 249 -2.39 -4.60 3.82
C ILE A 249 -2.00 -5.68 2.82
N LYS A 250 -1.84 -6.91 3.31
CA LYS A 250 -1.70 -8.13 2.49
C LYS A 250 -3.04 -8.84 2.38
N VAL A 251 -3.52 -8.98 1.16
CA VAL A 251 -4.73 -9.73 0.82
C VAL A 251 -4.35 -10.93 -0.04
N SER A 252 -4.70 -12.14 0.37
CA SER A 252 -4.45 -13.36 -0.39
C SER A 252 -5.72 -13.89 -1.02
N MET A 253 -5.64 -14.34 -2.29
CA MET A 253 -6.73 -15.06 -2.94
C MET A 253 -6.71 -16.54 -2.55
N GLU A 254 -7.81 -17.02 -1.97
CA GLU A 254 -8.02 -18.41 -1.59
C GLU A 254 -9.26 -18.99 -2.25
N GLY A 255 -9.03 -19.80 -3.28
CA GLY A 255 -10.10 -20.39 -4.07
C GLY A 255 -10.93 -19.33 -4.78
N GLN A 256 -12.10 -19.01 -4.22
CA GLN A 256 -13.07 -18.05 -4.78
C GLN A 256 -13.27 -16.83 -3.88
N THR A 257 -12.39 -16.61 -2.91
CA THR A 257 -12.50 -15.52 -1.93
C THR A 257 -11.15 -14.85 -1.72
N TYR A 258 -11.17 -13.69 -1.08
CA TYR A 258 -9.98 -12.99 -0.64
C TYR A 258 -9.97 -12.90 0.88
N LYS A 259 -8.79 -12.94 1.51
CA LYS A 259 -8.62 -12.79 2.96
C LYS A 259 -7.50 -11.81 3.28
N VAL A 260 -7.73 -10.94 4.28
CA VAL A 260 -6.63 -10.15 4.86
C VAL A 260 -5.80 -11.05 5.76
N TYR A 261 -4.50 -11.11 5.49
CA TYR A 261 -3.55 -11.86 6.31
C TYR A 261 -2.66 -10.96 7.15
N VAL A 262 -2.36 -9.76 6.63
CA VAL A 262 -1.52 -8.78 7.32
C VAL A 262 -2.15 -7.42 7.16
N ASP A 263 -2.18 -6.67 8.25
CA ASP A 263 -2.48 -5.24 8.31
C ASP A 263 -1.37 -4.59 9.14
N MET A 264 -0.30 -4.19 8.45
CA MET A 264 0.92 -3.70 9.07
C MET A 264 0.86 -2.17 9.19
N PRO A 265 0.80 -1.61 10.41
CA PRO A 265 0.89 -0.17 10.60
C PRO A 265 2.32 0.30 10.34
N LEU A 266 2.46 1.36 9.54
CA LEU A 266 3.72 2.01 9.20
C LEU A 266 3.67 3.46 9.68
N ARG A 267 4.27 3.74 10.83
CA ARG A 267 4.34 5.09 11.39
C ARG A 267 5.68 5.73 11.09
N VAL A 268 5.65 6.97 10.63
CA VAL A 268 6.83 7.74 10.27
C VAL A 268 6.82 9.04 11.05
N TYR A 269 7.91 9.25 11.76
CA TYR A 269 8.18 10.48 12.50
C TYR A 269 9.27 11.25 11.75
N PRO A 270 8.99 12.47 11.24
CA PRO A 270 9.98 13.26 10.52
C PRO A 270 11.23 13.62 11.35
N LYS A 271 11.14 13.56 12.68
CA LYS A 271 12.27 13.75 13.59
C LYS A 271 12.73 12.39 14.12
N ILE A 272 13.75 11.82 13.49
CA ILE A 272 14.42 10.59 13.91
C ILE A 272 15.73 11.03 14.57
N ARG A 273 15.82 11.05 15.89
CA ARG A 273 16.98 11.66 16.60
C ARG A 273 18.21 10.75 16.57
N LEU A 274 18.75 10.50 15.38
CA LEU A 274 19.97 9.71 15.21
C LEU A 274 21.20 10.50 15.67
N THR A 275 21.20 11.81 15.43
CA THR A 275 22.28 12.75 15.78
C THR A 275 21.70 14.10 16.25
N GLU A 276 22.51 14.92 16.93
CA GLU A 276 22.09 16.26 17.37
C GLU A 276 22.07 17.30 16.22
N ASN A 277 22.83 17.05 15.15
CA ASN A 277 22.99 17.93 14.00
C ASN A 277 22.14 17.46 12.79
N GLU A 278 21.32 18.33 12.22
CA GLU A 278 20.42 17.99 11.09
C GLU A 278 21.15 17.59 9.80
N GLU A 279 22.29 18.22 9.49
CA GLU A 279 23.10 17.87 8.31
C GLU A 279 23.85 16.54 8.49
N GLU A 280 24.20 16.22 9.73
CA GLU A 280 24.74 14.90 10.07
C GLU A 280 23.65 13.82 10.01
N GLU A 281 22.46 14.12 10.50
CA GLU A 281 21.30 13.23 10.46
C GLU A 281 20.94 12.90 9.02
N LYS A 282 20.87 13.91 8.15
CA LYS A 282 20.61 13.71 6.71
C LYS A 282 21.65 12.80 6.07
N ARG A 283 22.95 13.06 6.29
CA ARG A 283 24.03 12.21 5.76
C ARG A 283 23.96 10.79 6.30
N MET A 284 23.58 10.63 7.56
CA MET A 284 23.40 9.31 8.18
C MET A 284 22.22 8.56 7.56
N LEU A 285 21.11 9.23 7.29
CA LEU A 285 19.97 8.64 6.60
C LEU A 285 20.33 8.23 5.17
N GLU A 286 21.12 9.03 4.44
CA GLU A 286 21.64 8.67 3.11
C GLU A 286 22.51 7.43 3.17
N GLU A 287 23.35 7.33 4.19
CA GLU A 287 24.15 6.13 4.44
C GLU A 287 23.24 4.93 4.70
N ILE A 288 22.31 5.04 5.64
CA ILE A 288 21.37 3.97 6.01
C ILE A 288 20.56 3.49 4.80
N GLU A 289 20.01 4.39 3.97
CA GLU A 289 19.27 4.01 2.76
C GLU A 289 20.15 3.21 1.79
N ASN A 290 21.41 3.65 1.60
CA ASN A 290 22.38 2.91 0.80
C ASN A 290 22.69 1.52 1.39
N ILE A 291 22.90 1.43 2.71
CA ILE A 291 23.14 0.15 3.40
C ILE A 291 21.95 -0.79 3.16
N VAL A 292 20.73 -0.32 3.42
CA VAL A 292 19.50 -1.10 3.22
C VAL A 292 19.42 -1.65 1.79
N SER A 293 19.68 -0.81 0.79
CA SER A 293 19.64 -1.22 -0.63
C SER A 293 20.64 -2.35 -0.96
N ILE A 294 21.84 -2.33 -0.37
CA ILE A 294 22.88 -3.35 -0.57
C ILE A 294 22.51 -4.66 0.13
N LEU A 295 21.88 -4.57 1.31
CA LEU A 295 21.59 -5.73 2.15
C LEU A 295 20.30 -6.47 1.77
N ILE A 296 19.31 -5.79 1.20
CA ILE A 296 17.98 -6.38 0.87
C ILE A 296 18.13 -7.68 0.05
N ARG A 297 18.86 -7.63 -1.07
CA ARG A 297 18.91 -8.76 -2.01
C ARG A 297 19.65 -9.98 -1.44
N PRO A 298 20.82 -9.84 -0.78
CA PRO A 298 21.45 -10.98 -0.11
C PRO A 298 20.62 -11.53 1.04
N ALA A 299 20.03 -10.67 1.87
CA ALA A 299 19.15 -11.09 2.96
C ALA A 299 17.91 -11.84 2.45
N SER A 300 17.33 -11.41 1.32
CA SER A 300 16.20 -12.09 0.72
C SER A 300 16.55 -13.48 0.19
N ARG A 301 17.75 -13.69 -0.35
CA ARG A 301 18.24 -15.04 -0.71
C ARG A 301 18.25 -15.97 0.49
N PHE A 302 18.69 -15.49 1.65
CA PHE A 302 18.72 -16.27 2.89
C PHE A 302 17.31 -16.66 3.34
N ILE A 303 16.39 -15.70 3.40
CA ILE A 303 14.99 -15.97 3.79
C ILE A 303 14.31 -16.96 2.83
N LYS A 304 14.60 -16.87 1.53
CA LYS A 304 14.08 -17.79 0.50
C LYS A 304 14.76 -19.17 0.51
N GLY A 305 15.75 -19.41 1.37
CA GLY A 305 16.52 -20.66 1.38
C GLY A 305 17.41 -20.86 0.14
N ARG A 306 17.82 -19.77 -0.52
CA ARG A 306 18.63 -19.75 -1.75
C ARG A 306 20.03 -19.15 -1.54
N ASP A 307 20.47 -19.05 -0.30
CA ASP A 307 21.76 -18.47 0.06
C ASP A 307 22.89 -19.50 -0.01
N ASN A 308 23.37 -19.77 -1.23
CA ASN A 308 24.45 -20.73 -1.48
C ASN A 308 25.83 -20.20 -1.05
N VAL A 309 25.96 -18.88 -0.84
CA VAL A 309 27.24 -18.23 -0.49
C VAL A 309 27.36 -18.12 1.04
N GLY A 310 26.25 -18.00 1.76
CA GLY A 310 26.20 -17.86 3.22
C GLY A 310 26.31 -16.41 3.70
N ASP A 311 26.48 -15.45 2.78
CA ASP A 311 26.54 -14.02 3.07
C ASP A 311 25.17 -13.43 3.42
N GLY A 312 24.10 -14.03 2.90
CA GLY A 312 22.74 -13.59 3.11
C GLY A 312 22.30 -13.66 4.58
N TYR A 313 22.76 -14.67 5.34
CA TYR A 313 22.50 -14.75 6.78
C TYR A 313 23.05 -13.52 7.54
N HIS A 314 24.28 -13.12 7.21
CA HIS A 314 24.92 -11.95 7.82
C HIS A 314 24.27 -10.65 7.35
N ALA A 315 23.90 -10.55 6.07
CA ALA A 315 23.14 -9.41 5.56
C ALA A 315 21.78 -9.25 6.26
N PHE A 316 21.06 -10.34 6.49
CA PHE A 316 19.80 -10.34 7.22
C PHE A 316 19.98 -9.86 8.68
N LYS A 317 21.02 -10.36 9.38
CA LYS A 317 21.35 -9.87 10.72
C LYS A 317 21.72 -8.39 10.74
N ALA A 318 22.49 -7.93 9.76
CA ALA A 318 22.84 -6.52 9.63
C ALA A 318 21.58 -5.65 9.49
N LEU A 319 20.62 -6.02 8.62
CA LEU A 319 19.33 -5.32 8.53
C LEU A 319 18.57 -5.31 9.85
N ARG A 320 18.54 -6.45 10.57
CA ARG A 320 17.87 -6.52 11.87
C ARG A 320 18.53 -5.61 12.91
N TYR A 321 19.86 -5.57 12.98
CA TYR A 321 20.56 -4.66 13.90
C TYR A 321 20.38 -3.20 13.50
N LEU A 322 20.34 -2.89 12.21
CA LEU A 322 20.02 -1.55 11.72
C LEU A 322 18.61 -1.13 12.12
N TYR A 323 17.62 -2.02 11.97
CA TYR A 323 16.25 -1.79 12.44
C TYR A 323 16.21 -1.50 13.95
N LEU A 324 16.91 -2.31 14.75
CA LEU A 324 17.01 -2.09 16.20
C LEU A 324 17.69 -0.75 16.54
N TYR A 325 18.75 -0.38 15.82
CA TYR A 325 19.39 0.92 15.98
C TYR A 325 18.42 2.08 15.70
N VAL A 326 17.72 2.05 14.57
CA VAL A 326 16.78 3.12 14.16
C VAL A 326 15.58 3.22 15.12
N THR A 327 15.11 2.10 15.66
CA THR A 327 13.92 2.07 16.53
C THR A 327 14.23 2.32 18.00
N THR A 328 15.40 1.94 18.50
CA THR A 328 15.77 2.10 19.91
C THR A 328 16.83 3.16 20.17
N GLU A 329 17.40 3.76 19.13
CA GLU A 329 18.48 4.76 19.19
C GLU A 329 19.73 4.25 19.96
N ASN A 330 19.94 2.92 20.04
CA ASN A 330 21.05 2.34 20.80
C ASN A 330 22.27 2.08 19.90
N PRO A 331 23.39 2.83 20.07
CA PRO A 331 24.55 2.75 19.19
C PRO A 331 25.26 1.39 19.21
N SER A 332 25.02 0.56 20.23
CA SER A 332 25.57 -0.81 20.27
C SER A 332 25.11 -1.63 19.06
N TYR A 333 23.86 -1.44 18.61
CA TYR A 333 23.32 -2.14 17.44
C TYR A 333 23.96 -1.67 16.14
N LEU A 334 24.38 -0.41 16.05
CA LEU A 334 25.11 0.09 14.90
C LEU A 334 26.47 -0.63 14.76
N GLY A 335 27.20 -0.79 15.86
CA GLY A 335 28.44 -1.59 15.88
C GLY A 335 28.22 -3.06 15.49
N MET A 336 27.13 -3.67 15.98
CA MET A 336 26.76 -5.04 15.61
C MET A 336 26.39 -5.16 14.12
N MET A 337 25.67 -4.19 13.56
CA MET A 337 25.36 -4.11 12.14
C MET A 337 26.66 -4.11 11.32
N TYR A 338 27.59 -3.19 11.59
CA TYR A 338 28.85 -3.12 10.84
C TYR A 338 29.67 -4.40 10.94
N ARG A 339 29.67 -5.07 12.10
CA ARG A 339 30.32 -6.37 12.26
C ARG A 339 29.72 -7.40 11.29
N GLU A 340 28.39 -7.50 11.21
CA GLU A 340 27.75 -8.47 10.32
C GLU A 340 27.93 -8.10 8.83
N ILE A 341 28.00 -6.80 8.48
CA ILE A 341 28.38 -6.37 7.12
C ILE A 341 29.79 -6.85 6.77
N HIS A 342 30.73 -6.73 7.70
CA HIS A 342 32.09 -7.24 7.52
C HIS A 342 32.11 -8.77 7.38
N GLU A 343 31.34 -9.51 8.17
CA GLU A 343 31.24 -10.98 8.02
C GLU A 343 30.62 -11.38 6.67
N ALA A 344 29.62 -10.63 6.18
CA ALA A 344 29.07 -10.82 4.84
C ALA A 344 30.12 -10.58 3.74
N TYR A 345 30.95 -9.53 3.88
CA TYR A 345 32.09 -9.29 3.00
C TYR A 345 33.09 -10.44 2.99
N VAL A 346 33.56 -10.86 4.17
CA VAL A 346 34.55 -11.93 4.32
C VAL A 346 34.02 -13.24 3.70
N THR A 347 32.76 -13.55 3.93
CA THR A 347 32.11 -14.77 3.41
C THR A 347 31.98 -14.73 1.90
N SER A 348 31.42 -13.65 1.34
CA SER A 348 31.24 -13.48 -0.11
C SER A 348 32.58 -13.41 -0.87
N LYS A 349 33.61 -12.78 -0.30
CA LYS A 349 34.96 -12.71 -0.88
C LYS A 349 35.62 -14.08 -0.93
N LYS A 350 35.54 -14.88 0.15
CA LYS A 350 36.06 -16.26 0.18
C LYS A 350 35.40 -17.13 -0.90
N ALA A 351 34.13 -16.90 -1.17
CA ALA A 351 33.39 -17.58 -2.22
C ALA A 351 33.63 -17.02 -3.65
N GLY A 352 34.44 -15.98 -3.81
CA GLY A 352 34.71 -15.36 -5.11
C GLY A 352 33.51 -14.61 -5.72
N ALA A 353 32.55 -14.18 -4.89
CA ALA A 353 31.36 -13.49 -5.36
C ALA A 353 31.70 -12.07 -5.88
N ARG A 354 31.29 -11.77 -7.12
CA ARG A 354 31.58 -10.47 -7.77
C ARG A 354 31.02 -9.25 -7.04
N TYR A 355 29.98 -9.42 -6.23
CA TYR A 355 29.32 -8.35 -5.49
C TYR A 355 29.91 -8.11 -4.10
N ALA A 356 30.93 -8.88 -3.68
CA ALA A 356 31.52 -8.76 -2.34
C ALA A 356 31.99 -7.33 -2.02
N GLU A 357 32.59 -6.64 -3.01
CA GLU A 357 33.08 -5.26 -2.85
C GLU A 357 31.98 -4.23 -2.54
N GLY A 358 30.70 -4.55 -2.78
CA GLY A 358 29.57 -3.73 -2.33
C GLY A 358 29.51 -3.61 -0.81
N TYR A 359 29.79 -4.69 -0.08
CA TYR A 359 29.88 -4.68 1.38
C TYR A 359 31.08 -3.89 1.89
N LEU A 360 32.23 -4.00 1.20
CA LEU A 360 33.43 -3.26 1.59
C LEU A 360 33.25 -1.75 1.43
N THR A 361 32.61 -1.33 0.33
CA THR A 361 32.30 0.09 0.08
C THR A 361 31.42 0.66 1.18
N CYS A 362 30.45 -0.13 1.66
CA CYS A 362 29.62 0.20 2.81
C CYS A 362 30.43 0.33 4.11
N PHE A 363 31.32 -0.62 4.38
CA PHE A 363 32.11 -0.66 5.62
C PHE A 363 33.20 0.44 5.68
N MET A 364 33.92 0.68 4.58
CA MET A 364 35.05 1.62 4.56
C MET A 364 34.64 3.09 4.63
N LYS A 365 33.48 3.46 4.07
CA LYS A 365 33.00 4.86 4.14
C LYS A 365 32.79 5.34 5.58
N HIS A 366 32.53 4.43 6.51
CA HIS A 366 32.25 4.75 7.91
C HIS A 366 33.51 4.68 8.80
N MET A 367 34.35 3.66 8.62
CA MET A 367 35.59 3.49 9.38
C MET A 367 36.62 4.62 9.16
N MET A 368 36.55 5.37 8.07
CA MET A 368 37.45 6.51 7.80
C MET A 368 36.94 7.85 8.40
N ARG A 369 35.80 7.84 9.10
CA ARG A 369 35.18 9.06 9.66
C ARG A 369 35.21 9.13 11.19
N PHE A 370 35.62 8.05 11.85
CA PHE A 370 36.00 7.99 13.25
C PHE A 370 37.51 7.74 13.35
#